data_AF-A0A926VAY4-F1
#
_entry.id   AF-A0A926VAY4-F1
#
_cell.length_a   1.000
_cell.length_b   1.000
_cell.length_c   1.000
_cell.angle_alpha   90.00
_cell.angle_beta   90.00
_cell.angle_gamma   90.00
#
_symmetry.space_group_name_H-M   'P 1'
#
loop_
_entity.id
_entity.type
_entity.pdbx_description
1 polymer ?
#
loop_
_entity_poly.entity_id
_entity_poly.type
_entity_poly.pdbx_seq_one_letter_code
_entity_poly.pdbx_strand_id
1 'polypeptide(L)'
;MAQTLCSQPIPIASTDAYHRQNNDEQPQSYLSSVKRSRNRGVVLSPQGWQKLMQAGVLYDELGCRYTYEQLSERSNLTERTVSRLLTCEVKVDKSTLKTFFRAFNLSLEASDYTLSNSHGTGAVTSKALTDAKPPTQPVDLDQLVEELSQLRQRMRKYERLFQQLKLNENSVNQQLEHRLFAETMLR
;
A
#
# COMPACT_ATOMS: atom_id res chain seq x y z
N MET A 1 -31.11 -35.54 69.93
CA MET A 1 -31.25 -34.28 70.70
C MET A 1 -31.71 -33.20 69.74
N ALA A 2 -32.91 -32.65 70.00
CA ALA A 2 -33.51 -31.44 69.46
C ALA A 2 -33.74 -31.31 67.93
N GLN A 3 -34.84 -30.75 67.41
CA GLN A 3 -36.11 -30.26 67.96
C GLN A 3 -37.08 -30.04 66.77
N THR A 4 -38.32 -30.50 66.94
CA THR A 4 -39.60 -29.81 66.68
C THR A 4 -39.83 -28.99 65.39
N LEU A 5 -40.81 -29.49 64.64
CA LEU A 5 -41.69 -28.85 63.65
C LEU A 5 -42.24 -27.48 64.07
N CYS A 6 -42.44 -26.56 63.11
CA CYS A 6 -43.71 -25.83 63.08
C CYS A 6 -44.01 -25.26 61.69
N SER A 7 -45.26 -25.44 61.29
CA SER A 7 -45.87 -25.08 60.01
C SER A 7 -46.90 -23.98 60.28
N GLN A 8 -47.10 -23.09 59.29
CA GLN A 8 -48.22 -22.12 59.11
C GLN A 8 -48.19 -20.81 59.94
N PRO A 9 -48.94 -19.73 59.57
CA PRO A 9 -49.49 -19.29 58.28
C PRO A 9 -49.22 -17.79 57.95
N ILE A 10 -49.64 -17.37 56.75
CA ILE A 10 -49.67 -15.99 56.22
C ILE A 10 -50.71 -15.11 56.95
N PRO A 11 -50.40 -13.84 57.26
CA PRO A 11 -51.39 -12.79 57.44
C PRO A 11 -51.47 -11.89 56.20
N ILE A 12 -52.68 -11.77 55.65
CA ILE A 12 -53.07 -10.86 54.56
C ILE A 12 -53.86 -9.70 55.18
N ALA A 13 -53.77 -8.52 54.57
CA ALA A 13 -54.41 -7.22 54.87
C ALA A 13 -53.55 -6.30 55.77
N SER A 14 -53.41 -5.00 55.53
CA SER A 14 -54.29 -4.10 54.81
C SER A 14 -53.51 -2.93 54.19
N THR A 15 -53.96 -2.57 53.00
CA THR A 15 -53.92 -1.28 52.30
C THR A 15 -53.48 -0.08 53.15
N ASP A 16 -52.32 0.49 52.82
CA ASP A 16 -52.14 1.93 52.67
C ASP A 16 -50.75 2.24 52.07
N ALA A 17 -50.68 3.29 51.27
CA ALA A 17 -49.48 3.90 50.68
C ALA A 17 -48.82 3.17 49.49
N TYR A 18 -49.49 3.21 48.33
CA TYR A 18 -48.77 3.43 47.07
C TYR A 18 -48.15 4.83 47.10
N HIS A 19 -46.99 4.98 47.75
CA HIS A 19 -46.11 6.12 47.50
C HIS A 19 -45.42 5.90 46.16
N ARG A 20 -46.19 6.28 45.14
CA ARG A 20 -45.81 6.46 43.75
C ARG A 20 -44.91 7.68 43.66
N GLN A 21 -43.60 7.47 43.58
CA GLN A 21 -42.71 8.18 42.67
C GLN A 21 -41.36 7.47 42.74
N ASN A 22 -41.19 6.54 41.80
CA ASN A 22 -39.91 5.96 41.47
C ASN A 22 -38.93 7.09 41.20
N ASN A 23 -37.85 7.10 41.99
CA ASN A 23 -36.63 7.81 41.66
C ASN A 23 -36.28 7.51 40.21
N ASP A 24 -35.99 8.57 39.46
CA ASP A 24 -35.45 8.54 38.11
C ASP A 24 -34.34 7.49 38.02
N GLU A 25 -34.72 6.31 37.55
CA GLU A 25 -33.81 5.35 36.96
C GLU A 25 -33.07 6.12 35.88
N GLN A 26 -31.77 6.35 36.09
CA GLN A 26 -30.86 6.64 35.01
C GLN A 26 -30.55 5.32 34.31
N PRO A 27 -31.05 5.03 33.09
CA PRO A 27 -30.38 4.09 32.23
C PRO A 27 -29.24 4.88 31.61
N GLN A 28 -28.04 4.57 32.07
CA GLN A 28 -26.78 5.00 31.48
C GLN A 28 -26.91 5.05 29.97
N SER A 29 -26.63 6.24 29.46
CA SER A 29 -26.42 6.57 28.06
C SER A 29 -25.92 5.36 27.27
N TYR A 30 -26.78 4.76 26.47
CA TYR A 30 -26.34 4.08 25.26
C TYR A 30 -25.83 5.20 24.35
N LEU A 31 -24.65 5.73 24.67
CA LEU A 31 -23.80 6.34 23.68
C LEU A 31 -23.59 5.22 22.68
N SER A 32 -24.44 5.25 21.64
CA SER A 32 -24.14 4.73 20.34
C SER A 32 -22.64 4.91 20.20
N SER A 33 -21.92 3.79 20.16
CA SER A 33 -20.55 3.81 19.73
C SER A 33 -20.67 4.37 18.32
N VAL A 34 -20.59 5.70 18.22
CA VAL A 34 -20.36 6.41 16.98
C VAL A 34 -19.11 5.72 16.54
N LYS A 35 -19.31 4.76 15.65
CA LYS A 35 -18.30 3.91 15.08
C LYS A 35 -17.43 4.95 14.45
N ARG A 36 -16.38 5.37 15.18
CA ARG A 36 -15.41 6.35 14.73
C ARG A 36 -14.83 5.61 13.55
N SER A 37 -15.40 5.86 12.37
CA SER A 37 -14.87 5.44 11.11
C SER A 37 -13.49 6.06 11.14
N ARG A 38 -12.52 5.21 11.48
CA ARG A 38 -11.13 5.59 11.56
C ARG A 38 -10.86 5.96 10.11
N ASN A 39 -10.75 7.25 9.82
CA ASN A 39 -10.28 7.82 8.55
C ASN A 39 -8.82 7.36 8.31
N ARG A 40 -8.63 6.05 8.23
CA ARG A 40 -7.36 5.36 8.23
C ARG A 40 -7.26 4.66 6.90
N GLY A 41 -6.55 5.36 6.04
CA GLY A 41 -6.41 5.01 4.66
C GLY A 41 -5.62 6.10 3.99
N VAL A 42 -4.37 5.80 3.69
CA VAL A 42 -3.53 6.60 2.80
C VAL A 42 -3.52 5.93 1.44
N VAL A 43 -3.45 6.75 0.39
CA VAL A 43 -3.20 6.29 -0.98
C VAL A 43 -1.89 6.91 -1.41
N LEU A 44 -1.13 6.21 -2.23
CA LEU A 44 0.11 6.73 -2.79
C LEU A 44 -0.22 7.95 -3.69
N SER A 45 0.53 9.04 -3.52
CA SER A 45 0.40 10.18 -4.43
C SER A 45 1.17 9.90 -5.73
N PRO A 46 0.91 10.65 -6.82
CA PRO A 46 1.72 10.58 -8.03
C PRO A 46 3.22 10.81 -7.76
N GLN A 47 3.56 11.66 -6.78
CA GLN A 47 4.94 11.92 -6.36
C GLN A 47 5.56 10.69 -5.69
N GLY A 48 4.83 10.04 -4.78
CA GLY A 48 5.25 8.79 -4.16
C GLY A 48 5.45 7.67 -5.19
N TRP A 49 4.59 7.61 -6.21
CA TRP A 49 4.74 6.67 -7.33
C TRP A 49 6.01 6.90 -8.13
N GLN A 50 6.26 8.15 -8.51
CA GLN A 50 7.48 8.51 -9.24
C GLN A 50 8.74 8.20 -8.42
N LYS A 51 8.70 8.41 -7.11
CA LYS A 51 9.82 8.09 -6.20
C LYS A 51 10.13 6.60 -6.17
N LEU A 52 9.10 5.73 -6.13
CA LEU A 52 9.28 4.28 -6.24
C LEU A 52 9.87 3.87 -7.60
N MET A 53 9.44 4.52 -8.68
CA MET A 53 9.95 4.25 -10.03
C MET A 53 11.43 4.66 -10.17
N GLN A 54 11.80 5.86 -9.71
CA GLN A 54 13.19 6.34 -9.73
C GLN A 54 14.13 5.49 -8.88
N ALA A 55 13.63 4.96 -7.78
CA ALA A 55 14.38 4.06 -6.91
C ALA A 55 14.50 2.62 -7.45
N GLY A 56 13.99 2.32 -8.64
CA GLY A 56 14.05 0.97 -9.22
C GLY A 56 13.26 -0.06 -8.43
N VAL A 57 12.23 0.36 -7.68
CA VAL A 57 11.43 -0.56 -6.87
C VAL A 57 10.55 -1.44 -7.75
N LEU A 58 10.04 -0.90 -8.85
CA LEU A 58 9.03 -1.55 -9.69
C LEU A 58 9.61 -2.38 -10.84
N TYR A 59 10.88 -2.17 -11.17
CA TYR A 59 11.54 -2.78 -12.31
C TYR A 59 12.88 -3.39 -11.91
N ASP A 60 13.23 -4.54 -12.47
CA ASP A 60 14.55 -5.13 -12.29
C ASP A 60 15.64 -4.39 -13.08
N GLU A 61 16.89 -4.82 -12.90
CA GLU A 61 18.06 -4.27 -13.62
C GLU A 61 17.97 -4.46 -15.14
N LEU A 62 17.11 -5.36 -15.61
CA LEU A 62 16.84 -5.63 -17.02
C LEU A 62 15.62 -4.84 -17.56
N GLY A 63 14.97 -4.04 -16.71
CA GLY A 63 13.80 -3.24 -17.05
C GLY A 63 12.48 -4.02 -17.08
N CYS A 64 12.43 -5.26 -16.60
CA CYS A 64 11.21 -6.04 -16.45
C CYS A 64 10.46 -5.62 -15.17
N ARG A 65 9.13 -5.51 -15.24
CA ARG A 65 8.31 -5.21 -14.07
C ARG A 65 8.36 -6.37 -13.08
N TYR A 66 8.63 -6.09 -11.82
CA TYR A 66 8.48 -7.09 -10.77
C TYR A 66 7.02 -7.52 -10.63
N THR A 67 6.81 -8.81 -10.38
CA THR A 67 5.50 -9.33 -10.00
C THR A 67 5.15 -8.91 -8.58
N TYR A 68 3.87 -8.96 -8.21
CA TYR A 68 3.46 -8.67 -6.83
C TYR A 68 4.08 -9.64 -5.83
N GLU A 69 4.32 -10.90 -6.22
CA GLU A 69 5.00 -11.92 -5.42
C GLU A 69 6.45 -11.51 -5.10
N GLN A 70 7.21 -11.09 -6.11
CA GLN A 70 8.60 -10.64 -5.93
C GLN A 70 8.68 -9.39 -5.03
N LEU A 71 7.75 -8.46 -5.19
CA LEU A 71 7.67 -7.26 -4.35
C LEU A 71 7.20 -7.58 -2.92
N SER A 72 6.35 -8.58 -2.76
CA SER A 72 5.90 -9.11 -1.47
C SER A 72 7.08 -9.68 -0.69
N GLU A 73 7.89 -10.53 -1.33
CA GLU A 73 9.10 -11.11 -0.75
C GLU A 73 10.09 -10.02 -0.29
N ARG A 74 10.36 -9.03 -1.15
CA ARG A 74 11.29 -7.93 -0.84
C ARG A 74 10.79 -7.00 0.26
N SER A 75 9.47 -6.76 0.32
CA SER A 75 8.87 -5.81 1.26
C SER A 75 8.38 -6.40 2.58
N ASN A 76 8.41 -7.73 2.73
CA ASN A 76 7.81 -8.45 3.85
C ASN A 76 6.32 -8.10 4.06
N LEU A 77 5.62 -7.78 2.98
CA LEU A 77 4.17 -7.54 2.96
C LEU A 77 3.51 -8.65 2.15
N THR A 78 2.24 -8.93 2.41
CA THR A 78 1.53 -9.92 1.58
C THR A 78 1.35 -9.39 0.16
N GLU A 79 1.36 -10.29 -0.84
CA GLU A 79 1.06 -9.98 -2.24
C GLU A 79 -0.22 -9.14 -2.39
N ARG A 80 -1.26 -9.49 -1.63
CA ARG A 80 -2.53 -8.76 -1.60
C ARG A 80 -2.38 -7.31 -1.12
N THR A 81 -1.49 -7.06 -0.17
CA THR A 81 -1.17 -5.71 0.31
C THR A 81 -0.37 -4.92 -0.72
N VAL A 82 0.61 -5.56 -1.36
CA VAL A 82 1.41 -4.96 -2.43
C VAL A 82 0.54 -4.58 -3.63
N SER A 83 -0.35 -5.49 -4.05
CA SER A 83 -1.32 -5.22 -5.11
C SER A 83 -2.14 -3.97 -4.79
N ARG A 84 -2.71 -3.86 -3.57
CA ARG A 84 -3.47 -2.68 -3.13
C ARG A 84 -2.65 -1.39 -3.09
N LEU A 85 -1.40 -1.48 -2.64
CA LEU A 85 -0.46 -0.35 -2.63
C LEU A 85 -0.22 0.19 -4.04
N LEU A 86 -0.01 -0.71 -5.01
CA LEU A 86 0.38 -0.35 -6.36
C LEU A 86 -0.80 0.02 -7.26
N THR A 87 -1.96 -0.62 -7.08
CA THR A 87 -3.17 -0.24 -7.83
C THR A 87 -3.78 1.06 -7.32
N CYS A 88 -3.43 1.50 -6.10
CA CYS A 88 -3.98 2.70 -5.46
C CYS A 88 -5.52 2.70 -5.32
N GLU A 89 -6.18 1.57 -5.63
CA GLU A 89 -7.65 1.43 -5.60
C GLU A 89 -8.20 1.32 -4.17
N VAL A 90 -7.39 0.76 -3.28
CA VAL A 90 -7.79 0.49 -1.89
C VAL A 90 -6.83 1.19 -0.95
N LYS A 91 -7.40 1.99 -0.05
CA LYS A 91 -6.63 2.71 0.96
C LYS A 91 -5.89 1.73 1.87
N VAL A 92 -4.61 2.01 2.11
CA VAL A 92 -3.75 1.22 3.00
C VAL A 92 -3.42 1.99 4.27
N ASP A 93 -2.96 1.31 5.32
CA ASP A 93 -2.50 2.01 6.52
C ASP A 93 -1.17 2.74 6.26
N LYS A 94 -0.98 3.91 6.90
CA LYS A 94 0.28 4.67 6.80
C LYS A 94 1.49 3.86 7.26
N SER A 95 1.32 2.99 8.27
CA SER A 95 2.37 2.08 8.73
C SER A 95 2.79 1.11 7.63
N THR A 96 1.83 0.57 6.88
CA THR A 96 2.09 -0.33 5.75
C THR A 96 2.90 0.36 4.67
N LEU A 97 2.51 1.59 4.31
CA LEU A 97 3.25 2.37 3.33
C LEU A 97 4.68 2.68 3.81
N LYS A 98 4.85 2.99 5.10
CA LYS A 98 6.17 3.21 5.71
C LYS A 98 7.04 1.96 5.69
N THR A 99 6.47 0.79 5.99
CA THR A 99 7.17 -0.49 5.92
C THR A 99 7.61 -0.79 4.49
N PHE A 100 6.72 -0.58 3.52
CA PHE A 100 7.04 -0.78 2.10
C PHE A 100 8.21 0.12 1.66
N PHE A 101 8.14 1.42 1.92
CA PHE A 101 9.23 2.36 1.56
C PHE A 101 10.55 1.98 2.22
N ARG A 102 10.52 1.63 3.51
CA ARG A 102 11.71 1.26 4.26
C ARG A 102 12.37 -0.02 3.72
N ALA A 103 11.60 -0.96 3.19
CA ALA A 103 12.15 -2.17 2.59
C ALA A 103 13.03 -1.91 1.35
N PHE A 104 12.84 -0.75 0.71
CA PHE A 104 13.67 -0.28 -0.40
C PHE A 104 14.59 0.89 0.00
N ASN A 105 14.87 1.03 1.29
CA ASN A 105 15.71 2.10 1.84
C ASN A 105 15.19 3.52 1.53
N LEU A 106 13.89 3.68 1.28
CA LEU A 106 13.26 4.97 1.04
C LEU A 106 12.62 5.51 2.33
N SER A 107 12.66 6.84 2.47
CA SER A 107 11.90 7.56 3.51
C SER A 107 10.55 7.99 2.96
N LEU A 108 9.48 7.69 3.70
CA LEU A 108 8.12 8.13 3.35
C LEU A 108 7.89 9.57 3.84
N GLU A 109 7.67 10.49 2.90
CA GLU A 109 7.36 11.89 3.18
C GLU A 109 5.86 12.18 3.10
N ALA A 110 5.43 13.34 3.60
CA ALA A 110 4.02 13.74 3.58
C ALA A 110 3.50 14.02 2.15
N SER A 111 4.39 14.37 1.22
CA SER A 111 4.14 14.52 -0.22
C SER A 111 3.87 13.19 -0.93
N ASP A 112 4.41 12.09 -0.41
CA ASP A 112 4.37 10.78 -1.06
C ASP A 112 3.01 10.07 -0.92
N TYR A 113 2.11 10.58 -0.09
CA TYR A 113 0.79 9.98 0.15
C TYR A 113 -0.30 11.02 0.38
N THR A 114 -1.53 10.68 0.02
CA THR A 114 -2.71 11.49 0.29
C THR A 114 -3.59 10.85 1.35
N LEU A 115 -4.05 11.66 2.30
CA LEU A 115 -5.09 11.26 3.25
C LEU A 115 -6.43 11.39 2.55
N SER A 116 -7.18 10.30 2.41
CA SER A 116 -8.54 10.40 1.88
C SER A 116 -9.46 10.99 2.95
N ASN A 117 -9.57 12.31 3.03
CA ASN A 117 -10.57 12.92 3.89
C ASN A 117 -11.92 12.92 3.17
N SER A 118 -12.76 11.90 3.41
CA SER A 118 -14.17 11.98 3.05
C SER A 118 -14.93 12.72 4.15
N HIS A 119 -14.91 14.05 4.11
CA HIS A 119 -15.96 14.93 4.63
C HIS A 119 -15.93 16.24 3.84
N GLY A 120 -17.03 16.52 3.13
CA GLY A 120 -17.20 17.73 2.34
C GLY A 120 -17.45 18.97 3.20
N THR A 121 -16.98 20.12 2.70
CA THR A 121 -17.62 21.45 2.68
C THR A 121 -16.55 22.44 2.24
N GLY A 122 -16.59 22.80 0.96
CA GLY A 122 -15.77 23.84 0.37
C GLY A 122 -16.59 24.42 -0.77
N ALA A 123 -17.47 25.34 -0.41
CA ALA A 123 -18.31 26.09 -1.32
C ALA A 123 -17.48 26.68 -2.47
N VAL A 124 -18.04 26.58 -3.66
CA VAL A 124 -17.69 27.42 -4.80
C VAL A 124 -17.75 28.89 -4.36
N THR A 125 -16.61 29.54 -4.24
CA THR A 125 -16.50 30.97 -4.55
C THR A 125 -15.25 31.18 -5.39
N SER A 126 -15.50 31.35 -6.67
CA SER A 126 -14.60 31.87 -7.67
C SER A 126 -14.14 33.27 -7.28
N LYS A 127 -12.90 33.43 -6.81
CA LYS A 127 -12.12 34.68 -6.96
C LYS A 127 -10.66 34.51 -6.54
N ALA A 128 -9.78 34.35 -7.52
CA ALA A 128 -8.47 35.00 -7.62
C ALA A 128 -7.66 34.32 -8.74
N LEU A 129 -7.94 34.74 -9.97
CA LEU A 129 -6.92 34.79 -11.01
C LEU A 129 -6.02 35.98 -10.62
N THR A 130 -4.82 35.71 -10.10
CA THR A 130 -3.71 36.67 -10.13
C THR A 130 -2.43 35.89 -10.35
N ASP A 131 -2.00 35.90 -11.61
CA ASP A 131 -0.60 36.01 -12.02
C ASP A 131 0.41 35.03 -11.41
N ALA A 132 0.36 33.79 -11.89
CA ALA A 132 1.59 33.05 -12.16
C ALA A 132 1.41 32.32 -13.48
N LYS A 133 1.92 32.93 -14.55
CA LYS A 133 2.17 32.30 -15.83
C LYS A 133 2.80 30.92 -15.56
N PRO A 134 2.15 29.78 -15.90
CA PRO A 134 2.87 28.52 -15.92
C PRO A 134 4.09 28.74 -16.83
N PRO A 135 5.30 28.30 -16.47
CA PRO A 135 6.41 28.31 -17.40
C PRO A 135 6.08 27.29 -18.50
N THR A 136 5.23 27.71 -19.44
CA THR A 136 5.13 27.13 -20.77
C THR A 136 6.45 27.50 -21.44
N GLN A 137 7.52 26.79 -21.09
CA GLN A 137 8.52 26.52 -22.09
C GLN A 137 7.76 25.77 -23.19
N PRO A 138 7.81 26.23 -24.45
CA PRO A 138 7.30 25.44 -25.56
C PRO A 138 8.11 24.14 -25.53
N VAL A 139 7.50 23.07 -25.03
CA VAL A 139 8.08 21.75 -25.10
C VAL A 139 8.09 21.42 -26.58
N ASP A 140 9.28 21.49 -27.18
CA ASP A 140 9.50 21.11 -28.57
C ASP A 140 9.23 19.61 -28.68
N LEU A 141 7.99 19.28 -29.09
CA LEU A 141 7.51 17.92 -29.20
C LEU A 141 8.38 17.10 -30.17
N ASP A 142 8.98 17.74 -31.17
CA ASP A 142 9.84 17.08 -32.14
C ASP A 142 11.16 16.65 -31.50
N GLN A 143 11.71 17.47 -30.60
CA GLN A 143 12.90 17.13 -29.84
C GLN A 143 12.66 15.91 -28.90
N LEU A 144 11.51 15.85 -28.23
CA LEU A 144 11.18 14.70 -27.36
C LEU A 144 10.88 13.43 -28.15
N VAL A 145 10.24 13.55 -29.31
CA VAL A 145 10.02 12.41 -30.22
C VAL A 145 11.35 11.84 -30.68
N GLU A 146 12.32 12.71 -30.98
CA GLU A 146 13.65 12.30 -31.39
C GLU A 146 14.45 11.69 -30.24
N GLU A 147 14.41 12.25 -29.04
CA GLU A 147 15.02 11.63 -27.84
C GLU A 147 14.42 10.24 -27.54
N LEU A 148 13.10 10.08 -27.67
CA LEU A 148 12.44 8.78 -27.54
C LEU A 148 12.84 7.82 -28.67
N SER A 149 13.05 8.31 -29.89
CA SER A 149 13.52 7.53 -31.04
C SER A 149 14.94 7.00 -30.77
N GLN A 150 15.83 7.86 -30.30
CA GLN A 150 17.21 7.56 -29.97
C GLN A 150 17.29 6.60 -28.78
N LEU A 151 16.48 6.82 -27.74
CA LEU A 151 16.40 5.92 -26.60
C LEU A 151 15.94 4.52 -27.03
N ARG A 152 14.92 4.42 -27.88
CA ARG A 152 14.46 3.12 -28.43
C ARG A 152 15.53 2.44 -29.27
N GLN A 153 16.27 3.17 -30.08
CA GLN A 153 17.39 2.62 -30.85
C GLN A 153 18.52 2.12 -29.93
N ARG A 154 18.85 2.89 -28.90
CA ARG A 154 19.87 2.55 -27.90
C ARG A 154 19.45 1.30 -27.10
N MET A 155 18.18 1.19 -26.70
CA MET A 155 17.63 -0.02 -26.09
C MET A 155 17.75 -1.24 -27.01
N ARG A 156 17.41 -1.11 -28.30
CA ARG A 156 17.61 -2.19 -29.29
C ARG A 156 19.08 -2.58 -29.49
N LYS A 157 20.03 -1.67 -29.25
CA LYS A 157 21.46 -1.97 -29.30
C LYS A 157 21.89 -2.77 -28.06
N TYR A 158 21.45 -2.38 -26.87
CA TYR A 158 21.75 -3.12 -25.64
C TYR A 158 21.17 -4.52 -25.66
N GLU A 159 19.96 -4.71 -26.18
CA GLU A 159 19.35 -6.03 -26.33
C GLU A 159 20.22 -6.94 -27.22
N ARG A 160 20.71 -6.43 -28.35
CA ARG A 160 21.61 -7.17 -29.24
C ARG A 160 22.94 -7.53 -28.57
N LEU A 161 23.53 -6.59 -27.83
CA LEU A 161 24.77 -6.85 -27.08
C LEU A 161 24.57 -7.89 -25.98
N PHE A 162 23.44 -7.82 -25.28
CA PHE A 162 23.07 -8.78 -24.24
C PHE A 162 22.91 -10.20 -24.80
N GLN A 163 22.22 -10.34 -25.93
CA GLN A 163 22.10 -11.61 -26.65
C GLN A 163 23.47 -12.14 -27.12
N GLN A 164 24.35 -11.25 -27.59
CA GLN A 164 25.70 -11.63 -28.01
C GLN A 164 26.57 -12.12 -26.84
N LEU A 165 26.52 -11.45 -25.68
CA LEU A 165 27.22 -11.89 -24.47
C LEU A 165 26.76 -13.28 -24.02
N LYS A 166 25.44 -13.53 -24.04
CA LYS A 166 24.86 -14.82 -23.67
C LYS A 166 25.29 -15.96 -24.61
N LEU A 167 25.39 -15.69 -25.91
CA LEU A 167 25.92 -16.66 -26.88
C LEU A 167 27.41 -16.93 -26.67
N ASN A 168 28.19 -15.90 -26.31
CA ASN A 168 29.61 -16.05 -26.04
C ASN A 168 29.88 -16.91 -24.80
N GLU A 169 29.15 -16.69 -23.69
CA GLU A 169 29.25 -17.52 -22.49
C GLU A 169 28.93 -19.00 -22.79
N ASN A 170 27.86 -19.25 -23.54
CA ASN A 170 27.48 -20.62 -23.92
C ASN A 170 28.54 -21.29 -24.80
N SER A 171 29.18 -20.54 -25.71
CA SER A 171 30.24 -21.07 -26.59
C SER A 171 31.50 -21.42 -25.81
N VAL A 172 31.93 -20.54 -24.88
CA VAL A 172 33.08 -20.79 -24.01
C VAL A 172 32.82 -22.02 -23.11
N ASN A 173 31.62 -22.12 -22.55
CA ASN A 173 31.25 -23.27 -21.72
C ASN A 173 31.26 -24.59 -22.53
N GLN A 174 30.75 -24.60 -23.76
CA GLN A 174 30.84 -25.79 -24.63
C GLN A 174 32.28 -26.18 -24.97
N GLN A 175 33.16 -25.21 -25.21
CA GLN A 175 34.57 -25.49 -25.48
C GLN A 175 35.29 -26.07 -24.25
N LEU A 176 34.97 -25.57 -23.06
CA LEU A 176 35.50 -26.11 -21.80
C LEU A 176 35.02 -27.54 -21.55
N GLU A 177 33.73 -27.83 -21.77
CA GLU A 177 33.18 -29.20 -21.66
C GLU A 177 33.85 -30.16 -22.65
N HIS A 178 33.99 -29.77 -23.92
CA HIS A 178 34.68 -30.58 -24.92
C HIS A 178 36.15 -30.85 -24.56
N ARG A 179 36.85 -29.84 -24.02
CA ARG A 179 38.24 -29.99 -23.60
C ARG A 179 38.36 -30.88 -22.37
N LEU A 180 37.50 -30.71 -21.38
CA LEU A 180 37.47 -31.53 -20.17
C LEU A 180 37.14 -32.99 -20.50
N PHE A 181 36.22 -33.21 -21.45
CA PHE A 181 35.89 -34.53 -22.00
C PHE A 181 37.08 -35.17 -22.74
N ALA A 182 37.81 -34.40 -23.55
CA ALA A 182 39.01 -34.90 -24.23
C ALA A 182 40.14 -35.27 -23.24
N GLU A 183 40.35 -34.45 -22.20
CA GLU A 183 41.38 -34.69 -21.18
C GLU A 183 41.05 -35.89 -20.27
N THR A 184 39.76 -36.21 -20.08
CA THR A 184 39.32 -37.40 -19.31
C THR A 184 39.38 -38.71 -20.09
N MET A 185 39.20 -38.70 -21.41
CA MET A 185 39.24 -39.91 -22.25
C MET A 185 40.67 -40.37 -22.60
N LEU A 186 41.70 -39.57 -22.29
CA LEU A 186 43.11 -39.91 -22.49
C LEU A 186 43.82 -40.46 -21.23
N ARG A 187 43.09 -40.72 -20.13
CA ARG A 187 43.58 -41.36 -18.91
C ARG A 187 43.06 -42.79 -18.79
#